data_AF-A0AA92UDM7-F1
#
_entry.id   AF-A0AA92UDM7-F1
#
_cell.length_a   1.000
_cell.length_b   1.000
_cell.length_c   1.000
_cell.angle_alpha   90.00
_cell.angle_beta   90.00
_cell.angle_gamma   90.00
#
_symmetry.space_group_name_H-M   'P 1'
#
loop_
_entity.id
_entity.type
_entity.pdbx_description
1 polymer ?
#
loop_
_entity_poly.entity_id
_entity_poly.type
_entity_poly.pdbx_seq_one_letter_code
_entity_poly.pdbx_strand_id
1 'polypeptide(L)'
;MDTFQFVFGGYTGNLDIDDLVLVKDGITENLIDNGDFSKNHIQGWSANWQGPSYYLANDAYQSTGITLPSVVAQPSQQDDAYYTLQGVRVSHPTSGIFIHKGKKIVMK
;
A
#
# COMPACT_ATOMS: atom_id res chain seq x y z
N MET A 1 -10.68 -27.92 -13.31
CA MET A 1 -10.50 -26.77 -12.40
C MET A 1 -10.99 -25.56 -13.16
N ASP A 2 -11.76 -24.70 -12.50
CA ASP A 2 -12.26 -23.48 -13.11
C ASP A 2 -11.13 -22.44 -13.16
N THR A 3 -11.04 -21.69 -14.26
CA THR A 3 -9.99 -20.70 -14.47
C THR A 3 -10.60 -19.39 -14.94
N PHE A 4 -10.17 -18.28 -14.35
CA PHE A 4 -10.38 -16.96 -14.92
C PHE A 4 -9.37 -16.74 -16.05
N GLN A 5 -9.83 -16.35 -17.24
CA GLN A 5 -8.97 -16.25 -18.43
C GLN A 5 -9.15 -14.90 -19.13
N PHE A 6 -8.03 -14.27 -19.46
CA PHE A 6 -7.98 -13.17 -20.43
C PHE A 6 -7.96 -13.71 -21.86
N VAL A 7 -8.88 -13.24 -22.70
CA VAL A 7 -8.99 -13.62 -24.11
C VAL A 7 -8.65 -12.40 -24.97
N PHE A 8 -7.38 -12.27 -25.35
CA PHE A 8 -6.89 -11.11 -26.12
C PHE A 8 -7.24 -11.15 -27.61
N GLY A 9 -7.61 -12.31 -28.17
CA GLY A 9 -7.91 -12.43 -29.60
C GLY A 9 -6.75 -11.94 -30.48
N GLY A 10 -7.02 -10.95 -31.34
CA GLY A 10 -6.02 -10.34 -32.23
C GLY A 10 -5.39 -9.04 -31.71
N TYR A 11 -5.71 -8.62 -30.48
CA TYR A 11 -5.15 -7.40 -29.89
C TYR A 11 -3.69 -7.63 -29.48
N THR A 12 -2.86 -6.59 -29.67
CA THR A 12 -1.42 -6.61 -29.38
C THR A 12 -1.05 -5.42 -28.50
N GLY A 13 0.12 -5.48 -27.84
CA GLY A 13 0.59 -4.45 -26.91
C GLY A 13 0.84 -5.00 -25.51
N ASN A 14 1.05 -4.10 -24.55
CA ASN A 14 1.24 -4.41 -23.14
C ASN A 14 -0.05 -4.18 -22.36
N LEU A 15 -0.41 -5.11 -21.48
CA LEU A 15 -1.46 -4.95 -20.49
C LEU A 15 -0.80 -5.06 -19.11
N ASP A 16 -0.76 -3.96 -18.38
CA ASP A 16 -0.32 -3.92 -16.99
C ASP A 16 -1.56 -4.00 -16.09
N ILE A 17 -1.50 -4.87 -15.07
CA ILE A 17 -2.57 -5.10 -14.10
C ILE A 17 -1.97 -5.11 -12.70
N ASP A 18 -2.71 -4.59 -11.74
CA ASP A 18 -2.34 -4.56 -10.33
C ASP A 18 -3.59 -4.61 -9.45
N ASP A 19 -3.44 -4.97 -8.18
CA ASP A 19 -4.49 -5.03 -7.15
C ASP A 19 -5.76 -5.80 -7.57
N LEU A 20 -5.61 -6.94 -8.25
CA LEU A 20 -6.75 -7.74 -8.68
C LEU A 20 -7.46 -8.40 -7.50
N VAL A 21 -8.78 -8.21 -7.45
CA VAL A 21 -9.66 -8.76 -6.41
C VAL A 21 -10.77 -9.59 -7.04
N LEU A 22 -10.90 -10.84 -6.60
CA LEU A 22 -12.04 -11.70 -6.87
C LEU A 22 -12.73 -12.05 -5.55
N VAL A 23 -13.97 -11.62 -5.38
CA VAL A 23 -14.76 -11.90 -4.18
C VAL A 23 -16.04 -12.64 -4.56
N LYS A 24 -16.48 -13.53 -3.68
CA LYS A 24 -17.84 -14.08 -3.74
C LYS A 24 -18.81 -13.07 -3.13
N ASP A 25 -20.04 -13.03 -3.63
CA ASP A 25 -21.09 -12.22 -3.04
C ASP A 25 -21.22 -12.49 -1.53
N GLY A 26 -21.26 -11.41 -0.74
CA GLY A 26 -21.28 -11.45 0.73
C GLY A 26 -19.96 -11.83 1.42
N ILE A 27 -18.84 -11.98 0.70
CA ILE A 27 -17.51 -12.30 1.27
C ILE A 27 -16.52 -11.17 0.96
N THR A 28 -15.68 -10.80 1.92
CA THR A 28 -14.66 -9.74 1.76
C THR A 28 -13.25 -10.28 1.47
N GLU A 29 -13.04 -11.58 1.60
CA GLU A 29 -11.76 -12.23 1.31
C GLU A 29 -11.50 -12.29 -0.20
N ASN A 30 -10.31 -11.84 -0.60
CA ASN A 30 -9.85 -11.96 -1.98
C ASN A 30 -9.47 -13.42 -2.27
N LEU A 31 -10.10 -14.00 -3.29
CA LEU A 31 -9.87 -15.36 -3.75
C LEU A 31 -8.64 -15.48 -4.67
N ILE A 32 -8.03 -14.35 -5.05
CA ILE A 32 -6.77 -14.33 -5.80
C ILE A 32 -5.60 -14.31 -4.82
N ASP A 33 -4.78 -15.36 -4.84
CA ASP A 33 -3.67 -15.51 -3.90
C ASP A 33 -2.56 -14.46 -4.06
N ASN A 34 -2.36 -13.94 -5.28
CA ASN A 34 -1.31 -12.96 -5.58
C ASN A 34 -1.79 -11.94 -6.63
N GLY A 35 -2.81 -11.16 -6.29
CA GLY A 35 -3.44 -10.18 -7.18
C GLY A 35 -2.74 -8.82 -7.24
N ASP A 36 -1.96 -8.49 -6.22
CA ASP A 36 -1.14 -7.27 -6.04
C ASP A 36 0.34 -7.50 -6.38
N PHE A 37 0.70 -8.74 -6.75
CA PHE A 37 2.06 -9.17 -7.12
C PHE A 37 3.14 -8.94 -6.05
N SER A 38 2.76 -8.66 -4.79
CA SER A 38 3.70 -8.34 -3.69
C SER A 38 4.57 -9.53 -3.27
N LYS A 39 4.21 -10.76 -3.68
CA LYS A 39 4.99 -11.99 -3.45
C LYS A 39 6.23 -12.12 -4.35
N ASN A 40 6.47 -11.16 -5.25
CA ASN A 40 7.64 -11.13 -6.14
C ASN A 40 7.79 -12.40 -7.01
N HIS A 41 6.69 -13.05 -7.34
CA HIS A 41 6.65 -14.15 -8.31
C HIS A 41 5.32 -14.19 -9.06
N ILE A 42 5.27 -14.83 -10.23
CA ILE A 42 4.04 -15.04 -11.01
C ILE A 42 3.45 -16.45 -10.85
N GLN A 43 3.80 -17.17 -9.77
CA GLN A 43 3.15 -18.47 -9.48
C GLN A 43 1.63 -18.29 -9.35
N GLY A 44 0.86 -19.20 -9.95
CA GLY A 44 -0.60 -19.08 -10.07
C GLY A 44 -1.08 -18.28 -11.30
N TRP A 45 -0.17 -17.58 -11.99
CA TRP A 45 -0.44 -16.88 -13.25
C TRP A 45 0.21 -17.63 -14.41
N SER A 46 -0.60 -18.18 -15.32
CA SER A 46 -0.12 -19.01 -16.42
C SER A 46 -0.76 -18.64 -17.75
N ALA A 47 0.00 -18.77 -18.84
CA ALA A 47 -0.49 -18.57 -20.19
C ALA A 47 -0.92 -19.90 -20.82
N ASN A 48 -1.91 -19.83 -21.71
CA ASN A 48 -2.28 -20.96 -22.57
C ASN A 48 -1.25 -21.18 -23.68
N TRP A 49 -1.36 -22.29 -24.44
CA TRP A 49 -0.36 -22.75 -25.42
C TRP A 49 0.03 -21.75 -26.53
N GLN A 50 -0.66 -20.61 -26.66
CA GLN A 50 -0.32 -19.49 -27.55
C GLN A 50 -0.63 -18.13 -26.89
N GLY A 51 -0.60 -18.09 -25.56
CA GLY A 51 -0.94 -16.90 -24.77
C GLY A 51 0.20 -15.89 -24.67
N PRO A 52 -0.05 -14.73 -24.05
CA PRO A 52 0.98 -13.72 -23.82
C PRO A 52 2.07 -14.24 -22.87
N SER A 53 3.24 -13.63 -22.92
CA SER A 53 4.26 -13.77 -21.87
C SER A 53 3.94 -12.88 -20.69
N TYR A 54 4.03 -13.41 -19.46
CA TYR A 54 3.96 -12.63 -18.24
C TYR A 54 5.35 -12.33 -17.72
N TYR A 55 5.56 -11.12 -17.21
CA TYR A 55 6.73 -10.75 -16.43
C TYR A 55 6.30 -9.85 -15.29
N LEU A 56 7.02 -9.91 -14.16
CA LEU A 56 6.89 -8.87 -13.15
C LEU A 56 7.58 -7.63 -13.70
N ALA A 57 6.82 -6.56 -13.89
CA ALA A 57 7.42 -5.25 -14.10
C ALA A 57 8.16 -4.88 -12.81
N ASN A 58 9.50 -4.91 -12.83
CA ASN A 58 10.34 -4.35 -11.77
C ASN A 58 10.30 -2.82 -11.76
N ASP A 59 9.69 -2.24 -12.79
CA ASP A 59 9.32 -0.85 -12.84
C ASP A 59 8.18 -0.70 -11.86
N ALA A 60 8.53 -0.62 -10.57
CA ALA A 60 7.76 0.07 -9.59
C ALA A 60 7.14 1.24 -10.33
N TYR A 61 5.81 1.22 -10.45
CA TYR A 61 5.06 2.43 -10.75
C TYR A 61 5.77 3.51 -9.96
N GLN A 62 6.48 4.40 -10.65
CA GLN A 62 7.06 5.55 -10.02
C GLN A 62 5.82 6.22 -9.44
N SER A 63 5.65 6.06 -8.13
CA SER A 63 4.61 6.72 -7.37
C SER A 63 4.57 8.14 -7.91
N THR A 64 3.38 8.63 -8.23
CA THR A 64 3.15 9.93 -8.88
C THR A 64 3.71 11.07 -8.02
N GLY A 65 5.03 11.23 -7.96
CA GLY A 65 5.77 12.18 -7.12
C GLY A 65 5.48 12.13 -5.61
N ILE A 66 4.55 11.31 -5.11
CA ILE A 66 4.19 11.27 -3.69
C ILE A 66 4.94 10.10 -3.07
N THR A 67 6.07 10.40 -2.44
CA THR A 67 6.71 9.48 -1.51
C THR A 67 5.67 9.08 -0.47
N LEU A 68 5.29 7.79 -0.43
CA LEU A 68 4.56 7.24 0.72
C LEU A 68 5.35 7.68 1.97
N PRO A 69 4.73 8.33 2.97
CA PRO A 69 5.47 8.72 4.15
C PRO A 69 6.03 7.44 4.77
N SER A 70 7.35 7.25 4.65
CA SER A 70 8.03 6.20 5.36
C SER A 70 7.83 6.52 6.84
N VAL A 71 7.03 5.71 7.54
CA VAL A 71 7.08 5.69 8.99
C VAL A 71 8.42 5.05 9.30
N VAL A 72 9.47 5.88 9.31
CA VAL A 72 10.72 5.51 9.94
C VAL A 72 10.30 5.19 11.36
N ALA A 73 10.40 3.93 11.75
CA ALA A 73 10.41 3.58 13.16
C ALA A 73 11.70 4.21 13.71
N GLN A 74 11.67 5.52 13.92
CA GLN A 74 12.69 6.21 14.69
C GLN A 74 12.68 5.51 16.04
N PRO A 75 13.83 5.03 16.54
CA PRO A 75 13.90 4.68 17.94
C PRO A 75 13.35 5.88 18.68
N SER A 76 12.36 5.64 19.55
CA SER A 76 11.72 6.68 20.33
C SER A 76 12.75 7.32 21.23
N GLN A 77 13.48 8.31 20.72
CA GLN A 77 13.90 9.42 21.54
C GLN A 77 12.62 10.17 21.85
N GLN A 78 11.87 9.65 22.83
CA GLN A 78 10.83 10.40 23.47
C GLN A 78 11.54 11.56 24.16
N ASP A 79 11.63 12.69 23.48
CA ASP A 79 11.95 13.93 24.16
C ASP A 79 10.78 14.28 25.08
N ASP A 80 11.07 15.01 26.16
CA ASP A 80 10.04 15.45 27.10
C ASP A 80 9.32 16.72 26.59
N ALA A 81 9.37 16.98 25.29
CA ALA A 81 8.81 18.19 24.71
C ALA A 81 7.30 18.10 24.49
N TYR A 82 6.70 19.26 24.32
CA TYR A 82 5.30 19.42 23.92
C TYR A 82 5.24 19.92 22.49
N TYR A 83 4.24 19.47 21.74
CA TYR A 83 4.02 19.88 20.37
C TYR A 83 2.57 20.33 20.17
N THR A 84 2.33 21.26 19.25
CA THR A 84 0.97 21.56 18.78
C THR A 84 0.43 20.40 17.95
N LEU A 85 -0.86 20.41 17.62
CA LEU A 85 -1.47 19.41 16.72
C LEU A 85 -0.88 19.43 15.30
N GLN A 86 -0.20 20.52 14.92
CA GLN A 86 0.50 20.69 13.65
C GLN A 86 1.99 20.29 13.74
N GLY A 87 2.46 19.79 14.90
CA GLY A 87 3.84 19.30 15.06
C GLY A 87 4.88 20.37 15.43
N VAL A 88 4.46 21.57 15.86
CA VAL A 88 5.39 22.64 16.29
C VAL A 88 5.77 22.47 17.76
N ARG A 89 7.07 22.46 18.09
CA ARG A 89 7.58 22.33 19.47
C ARG A 89 7.23 23.56 20.33
N VAL A 90 6.80 23.33 21.57
CA VAL A 90 6.40 24.35 22.55
C VAL A 90 7.19 24.13 23.84
N SER A 91 7.88 25.16 24.31
CA SER A 91 8.75 25.08 25.50
C SER A 91 7.99 25.20 26.83
N HIS A 92 6.93 26.00 26.87
CA HIS A 92 6.16 26.28 28.09
C HIS A 92 4.65 26.30 27.77
N PRO A 93 4.03 25.14 27.55
CA PRO A 93 2.59 25.09 27.36
C PRO A 93 1.87 25.49 28.65
N THR A 94 0.96 26.46 28.57
CA THR A 94 0.20 26.98 29.72
C THR A 94 -1.29 26.65 29.63
N SER A 95 -1.86 26.64 28.43
CA SER A 95 -3.25 26.23 28.19
C SER A 95 -3.43 25.71 26.76
N GLY A 96 -4.42 24.84 26.56
CA GLY A 96 -4.78 24.31 25.25
C GLY A 96 -4.48 22.82 25.06
N ILE A 97 -4.39 22.39 23.80
CA ILE A 97 -4.24 20.98 23.42
C ILE A 97 -2.85 20.76 22.82
N PHE A 98 -2.14 19.76 23.32
CA PHE A 98 -0.78 19.43 22.88
C PHE A 98 -0.59 17.94 22.65
N ILE A 99 0.45 17.59 21.90
CA ILE A 99 1.00 16.24 21.79
C ILE A 99 2.23 16.16 22.69
N HIS A 100 2.27 15.20 23.60
CA HIS A 100 3.41 14.90 24.46
C HIS A 100 3.61 13.39 24.48
N LYS A 101 4.83 12.91 24.18
CA LYS A 101 5.15 11.47 24.15
C LYS A 101 4.21 10.65 23.26
N GLY A 102 3.78 11.23 22.13
CA GLY A 102 2.85 10.62 21.18
C GLY A 102 1.38 10.58 21.65
N LYS A 103 1.05 11.20 22.79
CA LYS A 103 -0.32 11.27 23.32
C LYS A 103 -0.84 12.70 23.29
N LYS A 104 -2.12 12.84 22.94
CA LYS A 104 -2.83 14.11 23.07
C LYS A 104 -3.13 14.39 24.54
N ILE A 105 -2.83 15.61 25.00
CA ILE A 105 -3.09 16.11 26.35
C ILE A 105 -3.81 17.46 26.31
N VAL A 106 -4.53 17.79 27.38
CA VAL A 106 -5.21 19.08 27.55
C VAL A 106 -4.66 19.75 28.80
N MET A 107 -4.14 20.97 28.64
CA MET A 107 -3.72 21.82 29.75
C MET A 107 -4.79 22.87 30.02
N LYS A 108 -5.16 23.01 31.29
CA LYS A 108 -6.15 23.97 31.78
C LYS A 108 -5.46 25.21 32.32
#